data_AF-A0A7H4LZI3-F1
#
_entry.id   AF-A0A7H4LZI3-F1
#
_cell.length_a   1.000
_cell.length_b   1.000
_cell.length_c   1.000
_cell.angle_alpha   90.00
_cell.angle_beta   90.00
_cell.angle_gamma   90.00
#
_symmetry.space_group_name_H-M   'P 1'
#
loop_
_entity.id
_entity.type
_entity.pdbx_description
1 polymer ?
#
loop_
_entity_poly.entity_id
_entity_poly.type
_entity_poly.pdbx_seq_one_letter_code
_entity_poly.pdbx_strand_id
1 'polypeptide(L)'
;MLVTNQSGIARGKFTEEQFETLTEWMDWSLADRGVDLDGIYYCPHHPQGTVEEFRQTCDCRKPHPGMLISARDYLHIDMAASFMVGDKVEDMQAALAANVGTKVLVRTGKPVTPEAESAADWVLNSLADLPDAIKKQQK
;
A
#
# COMPACT_ATOMS: atom_id res chain seq x y z
N MET A 1 -2.40 5.70 -7.25
CA MET A 1 -1.09 5.45 -6.59
C MET A 1 -0.98 4.05 -5.99
N LEU A 2 0.25 3.56 -5.80
CA LEU A 2 0.60 2.31 -5.11
C LEU A 2 1.53 2.60 -3.92
N VAL A 3 1.31 1.93 -2.78
CA VAL A 3 2.18 2.01 -1.58
C VAL A 3 2.57 0.61 -1.08
N THR A 4 3.86 0.28 -1.00
CA THR A 4 4.28 -1.11 -0.77
C THR A 4 5.49 -1.30 0.17
N ASN A 5 5.42 -2.32 1.03
CA ASN A 5 6.55 -2.70 1.90
C ASN A 5 7.43 -3.73 1.17
N GLN A 6 8.68 -3.38 0.85
CA GLN A 6 9.63 -4.21 0.09
C GLN A 6 10.83 -4.64 0.95
N SER A 7 10.56 -5.26 2.10
CA SER A 7 11.66 -5.75 2.98
C SER A 7 12.51 -6.87 2.37
N GLY A 8 12.17 -7.36 1.18
CA GLY A 8 13.04 -8.27 0.44
C GLY A 8 14.39 -7.63 0.14
N ILE A 9 14.42 -6.31 -0.08
CA ILE A 9 15.62 -5.51 -0.32
C ILE A 9 16.51 -5.52 0.93
N ALA A 10 16.02 -5.05 2.09
CA ALA A 10 16.78 -5.12 3.34
C ALA A 10 17.21 -6.53 3.75
N ARG A 11 16.47 -7.57 3.36
CA ARG A 11 16.79 -8.97 3.66
C ARG A 11 17.72 -9.62 2.63
N GLY A 12 18.21 -8.86 1.65
CA GLY A 12 19.13 -9.35 0.62
C GLY A 12 18.54 -10.41 -0.31
N LYS A 13 17.20 -10.42 -0.48
CA LYS A 13 16.52 -11.37 -1.39
C LYS A 13 16.59 -10.93 -2.86
N PHE A 14 16.66 -9.63 -3.08
CA PHE A 14 16.81 -8.96 -4.38
C PHE A 14 17.35 -7.55 -4.13
N THR A 15 17.98 -6.94 -5.14
CA THR A 15 18.48 -5.56 -5.07
C THR A 15 17.37 -4.54 -5.30
N GLU A 16 17.61 -3.28 -4.96
CA GLU A 16 16.69 -2.18 -5.28
C GLU A 16 16.51 -2.02 -6.79
N GLU A 17 17.59 -2.08 -7.57
CA GLU A 17 17.56 -2.06 -9.05
C GLU A 17 16.66 -3.18 -9.64
N GLN A 18 16.70 -4.39 -9.06
CA GLN A 18 15.81 -5.48 -9.48
C GLN A 18 14.34 -5.18 -9.18
N PHE A 19 14.07 -4.52 -8.06
CA PHE A 19 12.72 -4.06 -7.72
C PHE A 19 12.26 -2.95 -8.66
N GLU A 20 13.11 -1.98 -8.97
CA GLU A 20 12.82 -0.90 -9.92
C GLU A 20 12.51 -1.45 -11.31
N THR A 21 13.35 -2.36 -11.83
CA THR A 21 13.13 -3.02 -13.12
C THR A 21 11.77 -3.73 -13.19
N LEU A 22 11.40 -4.47 -12.15
CA LEU A 22 10.10 -5.14 -12.09
C LEU A 22 8.94 -4.15 -11.99
N THR A 23 9.14 -3.07 -11.24
CA THR A 23 8.14 -2.04 -10.99
C THR A 23 7.86 -1.24 -12.27
N GLU A 24 8.89 -0.88 -13.01
CA GLU A 24 8.76 -0.26 -14.34
C GLU A 24 8.00 -1.15 -15.29
N TRP A 25 8.36 -2.44 -15.38
CA TRP A 25 7.62 -3.39 -16.22
C TRP A 25 6.14 -3.49 -15.83
N MET A 26 5.84 -3.51 -14.53
CA MET A 26 4.46 -3.54 -14.02
C MET A 26 3.70 -2.26 -14.41
N ASP A 27 4.31 -1.09 -14.25
CA ASP A 27 3.72 0.20 -14.58
C ASP A 27 3.39 0.28 -16.08
N TRP A 28 4.33 -0.08 -16.95
CA TRP A 28 4.10 -0.17 -18.39
C TRP A 28 3.00 -1.17 -18.76
N SER A 29 2.96 -2.32 -18.10
CA SER A 29 1.94 -3.34 -18.33
C SER A 29 0.54 -2.86 -17.93
N LEU A 30 0.43 -2.04 -16.88
CA LEU A 30 -0.84 -1.43 -16.48
C LEU A 30 -1.24 -0.29 -17.43
N ALA A 31 -0.29 0.55 -17.84
CA ALA A 31 -0.51 1.63 -18.79
C ALA A 31 -1.03 1.12 -20.15
N ASP A 32 -0.48 0.01 -20.66
CA ASP A 32 -0.97 -0.66 -21.89
C ASP A 32 -2.43 -1.12 -21.80
N ARG A 33 -2.96 -1.26 -20.58
CA ARG A 33 -4.35 -1.62 -20.28
C ARG A 33 -5.21 -0.41 -19.87
N GLY A 34 -4.69 0.81 -20.02
CA GLY A 34 -5.36 2.05 -19.68
C GLY A 34 -5.44 2.33 -18.18
N VAL A 35 -4.49 1.79 -17.40
CA VAL A 35 -4.38 2.05 -15.96
C VAL A 35 -3.07 2.78 -15.69
N ASP A 36 -3.16 4.08 -15.41
CA ASP A 36 -2.00 4.92 -15.07
C ASP A 36 -1.90 5.08 -13.55
N LEU A 37 -0.71 4.84 -12.98
CA LEU A 37 -0.44 5.08 -11.57
C LEU A 37 0.20 6.46 -11.39
N ASP A 38 -0.43 7.33 -10.61
CA ASP A 38 0.12 8.67 -10.32
C ASP A 38 1.44 8.65 -9.52
N GLY A 39 1.77 7.50 -8.94
CA GLY A 39 2.98 7.32 -8.15
C GLY A 39 3.06 5.95 -7.48
N ILE A 40 4.28 5.44 -7.37
CA ILE A 40 4.62 4.19 -6.68
C ILE A 40 5.59 4.53 -5.54
N TYR A 41 5.14 4.33 -4.31
CA TYR A 41 5.93 4.58 -3.11
C TYR A 41 6.23 3.25 -2.45
N TYR A 42 7.49 3.05 -2.08
CA TYR A 42 7.90 1.79 -1.45
C TYR A 42 8.85 2.02 -0.27
N CYS A 43 8.85 1.06 0.65
CA CYS A 43 9.79 1.03 1.78
C CYS A 43 10.74 -0.17 1.61
N PRO A 44 12.04 0.05 1.37
CA PRO A 44 13.04 -1.03 1.30
C PRO A 44 13.45 -1.54 2.69
N HIS A 45 13.17 -0.77 3.75
CA HIS A 45 13.74 -0.96 5.08
C HIS A 45 13.18 -2.13 5.90
N HIS A 46 14.04 -2.71 6.74
CA HIS A 46 13.66 -3.65 7.80
C HIS A 46 14.70 -3.64 8.94
N PRO A 47 14.31 -3.53 10.23
CA PRO A 47 15.27 -3.42 11.34
C PRO A 47 16.15 -4.67 11.52
N GLN A 48 15.64 -5.83 11.13
CA GLN A 48 16.36 -7.11 11.11
C GLN A 48 16.87 -7.48 9.69
N GLY A 49 17.10 -6.49 8.83
CA GLY A 49 17.71 -6.70 7.51
C GLY A 49 19.14 -7.25 7.61
N THR A 50 19.65 -7.81 6.52
CA THR A 50 21.04 -8.25 6.35
C THR A 50 21.85 -7.25 5.53
N VAL A 51 21.21 -6.47 4.67
CA VAL A 51 21.82 -5.39 3.90
C VAL A 51 21.89 -4.14 4.78
N GLU A 52 23.10 -3.69 5.09
CA GLU A 52 23.35 -2.63 6.09
C GLU A 52 22.64 -1.31 5.76
N GLU A 53 22.69 -0.88 4.50
CA GLU A 53 22.05 0.34 3.99
C GLU A 53 20.55 0.42 4.34
N PHE A 54 19.84 -0.71 4.26
CA PHE A 54 18.40 -0.75 4.49
C PHE A 54 18.00 -1.30 5.87
N ARG A 55 18.98 -1.57 6.75
CA ARG A 55 18.77 -2.16 8.07
C ARG A 55 18.46 -1.09 9.11
N GLN A 56 17.23 -0.58 9.08
CA GLN A 56 16.79 0.49 9.97
C GLN A 56 15.30 0.42 10.31
N THR A 57 14.93 1.12 11.38
CA THR A 57 13.55 1.53 11.65
C THR A 57 13.29 2.82 10.88
N CYS A 58 12.23 2.88 10.07
CA CYS A 58 11.82 4.09 9.34
C CYS A 58 10.35 4.39 9.58
N ASP A 59 9.97 5.65 9.35
CA ASP A 59 8.57 6.11 9.36
C ASP A 59 7.82 5.75 8.06
N CYS A 60 8.56 5.26 7.07
CA CYS A 60 8.03 4.89 5.77
C CYS A 60 7.31 3.52 5.75
N ARG A 61 7.75 2.59 6.61
CA ARG A 61 7.29 1.20 6.62
C ARG A 61 5.91 1.11 7.26
N LYS A 62 4.91 0.64 6.51
CA LYS A 62 3.58 0.31 7.08
C LYS A 62 3.77 -0.65 8.26
N PRO A 63 3.21 -0.37 9.44
CA PRO A 63 2.03 0.46 9.69
C PRO A 63 2.25 1.97 9.86
N HIS A 64 3.47 2.47 9.73
CA HIS A 64 3.70 3.93 9.75
C HIS A 64 3.18 4.58 8.46
N PRO A 65 2.68 5.83 8.54
CA PRO A 65 2.03 6.50 7.43
C PRO A 65 2.98 7.21 6.45
N GLY A 66 4.31 7.13 6.63
CA GLY A 66 5.27 7.99 5.92
C GLY A 66 5.16 7.93 4.39
N MET A 67 4.91 6.76 3.80
CA MET A 67 4.66 6.64 2.35
C MET A 67 3.37 7.36 1.92
N LEU A 68 2.30 7.25 2.71
CA LEU A 68 1.02 7.91 2.42
C LEU A 68 1.12 9.43 2.57
N ILE A 69 1.85 9.90 3.59
CA ILE A 69 2.10 11.33 3.79
C ILE A 69 2.95 11.90 2.64
N SER A 70 3.99 11.18 2.22
CA SER A 70 4.82 11.59 1.08
C SER A 70 3.98 11.69 -0.20
N ALA A 71 3.11 10.70 -0.44
CA ALA A 71 2.21 10.71 -1.58
C ALA A 71 1.19 11.85 -1.53
N ARG A 72 0.59 12.10 -0.35
CA ARG A 72 -0.31 13.23 -0.12
C ARG A 72 0.36 14.56 -0.47
N ASP A 73 1.57 14.78 0.02
CA ASP A 73 2.25 16.06 -0.13
C ASP A 73 2.69 16.30 -1.57
N TYR A 74 3.12 15.24 -2.27
CA TYR A 74 3.57 15.32 -3.67
C TYR A 74 2.39 15.43 -4.67
N LEU A 75 1.33 14.65 -4.46
CA LEU A 75 0.18 14.56 -5.37
C LEU A 75 -1.00 15.45 -4.94
N HIS A 76 -0.86 16.19 -3.83
CA HIS A 76 -1.91 17.03 -3.24
C HIS A 76 -3.24 16.28 -3.00
N ILE A 77 -3.15 15.05 -2.49
CA ILE A 77 -4.30 14.16 -2.29
C ILE A 77 -5.13 14.61 -1.08
N ASP A 78 -6.45 14.62 -1.23
CA ASP A 78 -7.38 14.66 -0.10
C ASP A 78 -7.50 13.27 0.53
N MET A 79 -6.79 13.06 1.63
CA MET A 79 -6.80 11.78 2.34
C MET A 79 -8.18 11.44 2.90
N ALA A 80 -8.94 12.43 3.37
CA ALA A 80 -10.27 12.19 3.95
C ALA A 80 -11.29 11.75 2.91
N ALA A 81 -11.08 12.09 1.63
CA ALA A 81 -11.88 11.62 0.50
C ALA A 81 -11.33 10.33 -0.15
N SER A 82 -10.22 9.78 0.36
CA SER A 82 -9.52 8.65 -0.25
C SER A 82 -9.89 7.29 0.35
N PHE A 83 -9.60 6.25 -0.41
CA PHE A 83 -9.72 4.84 -0.01
C PHE A 83 -8.33 4.21 0.07
N MET A 84 -8.03 3.51 1.17
CA MET A 84 -6.88 2.61 1.24
C MET A 84 -7.39 1.18 1.08
N VAL A 85 -6.84 0.45 0.11
CA VAL A 85 -7.14 -0.96 -0.09
C VAL A 85 -5.89 -1.79 0.21
N GLY A 86 -6.01 -2.79 1.08
CA GLY A 86 -4.90 -3.66 1.46
C GLY A 86 -5.36 -5.04 1.91
N ASP A 87 -4.42 -5.97 2.07
CA ASP A 87 -4.68 -7.35 2.51
C ASP A 87 -4.17 -7.63 3.93
N LYS A 88 -3.62 -6.62 4.61
CA LYS A 88 -3.08 -6.78 5.97
C LYS A 88 -3.52 -5.67 6.92
N VAL A 89 -3.43 -5.96 8.22
CA VAL A 89 -3.71 -5.00 9.29
C VAL A 89 -2.79 -3.77 9.22
N GLU A 90 -1.53 -3.93 8.80
CA GLU A 90 -0.59 -2.81 8.72
C GLU A 90 -1.02 -1.76 7.67
N ASP A 91 -1.76 -2.18 6.63
CA ASP A 91 -2.33 -1.26 5.64
C ASP A 91 -3.43 -0.40 6.28
N MET A 92 -4.30 -1.02 7.08
CA MET A 92 -5.40 -0.35 7.77
C MET A 92 -4.86 0.63 8.83
N GLN A 93 -3.82 0.23 9.56
CA GLN A 93 -3.16 1.07 10.54
C GLN A 93 -2.46 2.28 9.90
N ALA A 94 -1.75 2.07 8.78
CA ALA A 94 -1.11 3.17 8.06
C ALA A 94 -2.16 4.16 7.51
N ALA A 95 -3.26 3.65 6.98
CA ALA A 95 -4.37 4.45 6.49
C ALA A 95 -5.02 5.29 7.60
N LEU A 96 -5.27 4.67 8.76
CA LEU A 96 -5.78 5.38 9.94
C LEU A 96 -4.81 6.49 10.37
N ALA A 97 -3.52 6.18 10.49
CA ALA A 97 -2.50 7.15 10.89
C ALA A 97 -2.32 8.29 9.88
N ALA A 98 -2.65 8.06 8.61
CA ALA A 98 -2.62 9.07 7.54
C ALA A 98 -3.96 9.81 7.34
N ASN A 99 -4.96 9.56 8.18
CA ASN A 99 -6.32 10.10 8.06
C ASN A 99 -7.00 9.78 6.72
N VAL A 100 -6.81 8.57 6.21
CA VAL A 100 -7.55 8.09 5.03
C VAL A 100 -9.02 7.89 5.41
N GLY A 101 -9.94 8.39 4.58
CA GLY A 101 -11.37 8.38 4.83
C GLY A 101 -11.99 6.99 4.94
N THR A 102 -11.56 6.04 4.11
CA THR A 102 -12.10 4.67 4.12
C THR A 102 -10.99 3.62 3.98
N LYS A 103 -11.01 2.66 4.89
CA LYS A 103 -10.07 1.53 5.00
C LYS A 103 -10.76 0.27 4.51
N VAL A 104 -10.24 -0.33 3.44
CA VAL A 104 -10.82 -1.49 2.78
C VAL A 104 -9.85 -2.66 2.88
N LEU A 105 -10.27 -3.70 3.59
CA LEU A 105 -9.56 -4.98 3.62
C LEU A 105 -10.09 -5.88 2.50
N VAL A 106 -9.21 -6.51 1.74
CA VAL A 106 -9.58 -7.55 0.76
C VAL A 106 -9.18 -8.94 1.24
N ARG A 107 -9.97 -9.95 0.90
CA ARG A 107 -9.69 -11.36 1.23
C ARG A 107 -8.69 -12.03 0.27
N THR A 108 -8.34 -11.35 -0.83
CA THR A 108 -7.24 -11.77 -1.72
C THR A 108 -5.88 -11.52 -1.08
N GLY A 109 -4.93 -12.44 -1.23
CA GLY A 109 -3.57 -12.27 -0.73
C GLY A 109 -3.34 -13.02 0.58
N LYS A 110 -3.19 -12.30 1.69
CA LYS A 110 -2.99 -12.89 3.01
C LYS A 110 -4.30 -13.36 3.66
N PRO A 111 -4.25 -14.37 4.55
CA PRO A 111 -5.40 -14.72 5.38
C PRO A 111 -5.83 -13.52 6.22
N VAL A 112 -7.13 -13.25 6.22
CA VAL A 112 -7.73 -12.21 7.03
C VAL A 112 -7.68 -12.61 8.50
N THR A 113 -7.24 -11.68 9.36
CA THR A 113 -7.22 -11.86 10.82
C THR A 113 -8.32 -11.01 11.47
N PRO A 114 -8.81 -11.38 12.68
CA PRO A 114 -9.79 -10.59 13.40
C PRO A 114 -9.33 -9.14 13.66
N GLU A 115 -8.03 -8.95 13.88
CA GLU A 115 -7.43 -7.63 14.07
C GLU A 115 -7.49 -6.80 12.78
N ALA A 116 -7.27 -7.43 11.62
CA ALA A 116 -7.39 -6.76 10.33
C ALA A 116 -8.85 -6.37 10.02
N GLU A 117 -9.81 -7.27 10.28
CA GLU A 117 -11.23 -6.99 10.06
C GLU A 117 -11.73 -5.84 10.95
N SER A 118 -11.35 -5.85 12.23
CA SER A 118 -11.75 -4.79 13.17
C SER A 118 -11.11 -3.43 12.86
N ALA A 119 -9.97 -3.41 12.16
CA ALA A 119 -9.30 -2.19 11.73
C ALA A 119 -9.81 -1.62 10.39
N ALA A 120 -10.65 -2.36 9.66
CA ALA A 120 -11.19 -1.97 8.36
C ALA A 120 -12.61 -1.42 8.49
N ASP A 121 -12.97 -0.48 7.61
CA ASP A 121 -14.35 -0.02 7.49
C ASP A 121 -15.15 -1.01 6.61
N TRP A 122 -14.53 -1.52 5.55
CA TRP A 122 -15.10 -2.51 4.64
C TRP A 122 -14.21 -3.74 4.49
N VAL A 123 -14.85 -4.91 4.32
CA VAL A 123 -14.15 -6.17 3.99
C VAL A 123 -14.74 -6.80 2.73
N LEU A 124 -14.00 -6.70 1.63
CA LEU A 124 -14.40 -7.17 0.30
C LEU A 124 -13.70 -8.49 -0.06
N ASN A 125 -14.23 -9.21 -1.06
CA ASN A 125 -13.58 -10.45 -1.50
C ASN A 125 -12.31 -10.14 -2.30
N SER A 126 -12.34 -9.12 -3.15
CA SER A 126 -11.21 -8.70 -3.97
C SER A 126 -11.24 -7.19 -4.28
N LEU A 127 -10.15 -6.67 -4.84
CA LEU A 127 -10.09 -5.30 -5.35
C LEU A 127 -11.14 -5.03 -6.43
N ALA A 128 -11.53 -6.05 -7.22
CA ALA A 128 -12.52 -5.91 -8.29
C ALA A 128 -13.92 -5.57 -7.77
N ASP A 129 -14.22 -5.84 -6.49
CA ASP A 129 -15.52 -5.55 -5.89
C ASP A 129 -15.65 -4.07 -5.44
N LEU A 130 -14.53 -3.35 -5.34
CA LEU A 130 -14.48 -1.99 -4.80
C LEU A 130 -15.31 -0.99 -5.60
N PRO A 131 -15.25 -0.93 -6.95
CA PRO A 131 -16.02 0.07 -7.71
C PRO A 131 -17.53 -0.03 -7.46
N ASP A 132 -18.04 -1.26 -7.32
CA ASP A 132 -19.46 -1.48 -7.06
C ASP A 132 -19.84 -1.20 -5.60
N ALA A 133 -18.93 -1.41 -4.65
CA ALA A 133 -19.11 -0.99 -3.26
C ALA A 133 -19.22 0.54 -3.15
N ILE A 134 -18.33 1.29 -3.81
CA ILE A 134 -18.34 2.77 -3.83
C ILE A 134 -19.65 3.31 -4.43
N LYS A 135 -20.09 2.77 -5.57
CA LYS A 135 -21.35 3.19 -6.21
C LYS A 135 -22.59 2.98 -5.33
N LYS A 136 -22.58 1.98 -4.45
CA LYS A 136 -23.70 1.71 -3.53
C LYS A 136 -23.74 2.69 -2.36
N GLN A 137 -22.60 3.21 -1.91
CA GLN A 137 -22.52 4.18 -0.81
C GLN A 137 -23.00 5.59 -1.23
N GLN A 138 -22.83 5.96 -2.50
CA GLN A 138 -23.20 7.28 -3.02
C GLN A 138 -24.70 7.41 -3.38
N LYS A 139 -25.49 6.35 -3.21
CA LYS A 139 -26.95 6.34 -3.39
C LYS A 139 -27.66 6.49 -2.05
#